data_AF-A0A183BVF9-F1
#
_entry.id   AF-A0A183BVF9-F1
#
_cell.length_a   1.000
_cell.length_b   1.000
_cell.length_c   1.000
_cell.angle_alpha   90.00
_cell.angle_beta   90.00
_cell.angle_gamma   90.00
#
_symmetry.space_group_name_H-M   'P 1'
#
loop_
_entity.id
_entity.type
_entity.pdbx_description
1 polymer ?
#
loop_
_entity_poly.entity_id
_entity_poly.type
_entity_poly.pdbx_seq_one_letter_code
_entity_poly.pdbx_strand_id
1 'polypeptide(L)'
;MRITILLANRCCSLATQRLVGTAAATICPIQAKHLEEPCIEVNQWDEPIGSVSKRECHTKPILHRAFSVFLFDTSNSLVLQKRSQTKVTFPGVWTNTCCSHPHFLDEEWSGEEGTKRAAKRKLNHELGIDVDPGHMHVMGRYIYKAASDDVWMEHELDYAICVPNFASTIKPNPEEVDEVRLVTQQQLEHMFAEQSFQFSPWFTLFYKNRICAMHSFWSRANTIFAFTLTVLSAVTLMAFVTSMFANKTTNVELAASNPRVRSMSDYTIEEGKSDLAMVSLNIQADMATIFNWNVKQLFIYLVAEYSTMKNVVNQVVLWDRIVKRTDLQVILEESIHPKYYFLDDGSNLLSHQNVTLILKWNIVPNAGRLETVQGVGQFVLKFPSNYISGRF
;
A
#
# COMPACT_ATOMS: atom_id res chain seq x y z
N MET A 1 7.20 5.90 12.48
CA MET A 1 6.86 6.29 11.09
C MET A 1 6.43 7.76 11.15
N ARG A 2 7.34 8.69 10.82
CA ARG A 2 7.09 10.14 10.91
C ARG A 2 6.10 10.53 9.81
N ILE A 3 4.87 10.84 10.18
CA ILE A 3 3.91 11.49 9.28
C ILE A 3 4.27 12.98 9.29
N THR A 4 5.03 13.39 8.27
CA THR A 4 5.28 14.80 7.98
C THR A 4 4.14 15.27 7.08
N ILE A 5 3.19 16.04 7.62
CA ILE A 5 2.31 16.89 6.81
C ILE A 5 2.92 18.29 6.84
N LEU A 6 3.84 18.53 5.91
CA LEU A 6 4.20 19.88 5.48
C LEU A 6 3.08 20.35 4.53
N LEU A 7 2.04 21.00 5.08
CA LEU A 7 1.27 21.95 4.28
C LEU A 7 2.05 23.29 4.25
N ALA A 8 3.27 23.23 3.70
CA ALA A 8 4.07 24.40 3.33
C ALA A 8 4.32 24.49 1.81
N ASN A 9 3.75 23.60 0.99
CA ASN A 9 3.92 23.63 -0.48
C ASN A 9 2.62 23.54 -1.29
N ARG A 10 1.46 23.74 -0.65
CA ARG A 10 0.30 24.30 -1.35
C ARG A 10 -0.01 25.62 -0.69
N CYS A 11 0.50 26.69 -1.29
CA CYS A 11 -0.14 27.98 -1.21
C CYS A 11 -1.55 27.79 -1.81
N CYS A 12 -2.50 27.27 -1.02
CA CYS A 12 -3.91 27.45 -1.32
C CYS A 12 -4.22 28.91 -1.02
N SER A 13 -3.77 29.75 -1.94
CA SER A 13 -4.44 31.00 -2.24
C SER A 13 -5.91 30.68 -2.54
N LEU A 14 -6.80 31.51 -1.99
CA LEU A 14 -8.26 31.54 -2.17
C LEU A 14 -9.03 30.53 -1.29
N ALA A 15 -10.02 30.92 -0.50
CA ALA A 15 -10.99 32.00 -0.70
C ALA A 15 -11.23 32.84 0.57
N THR A 16 -11.25 34.17 0.41
CA THR A 16 -11.78 35.11 1.39
C THR A 16 -13.29 34.89 1.49
N GLN A 17 -13.75 34.04 2.41
CA GLN A 17 -15.17 34.00 2.76
C GLN A 17 -15.48 35.21 3.63
N ARG A 18 -15.98 36.27 2.98
CA ARG A 18 -16.51 37.47 3.65
C ARG A 18 -17.88 37.09 4.23
N LEU A 19 -17.99 36.99 5.55
CA LEU A 19 -19.29 37.04 6.21
C LEU A 19 -19.74 38.52 6.15
N VAL A 20 -20.77 38.80 5.37
CA VAL A 20 -21.28 40.17 5.21
C VAL A 20 -22.02 40.55 6.50
N GLY A 21 -21.41 41.40 7.31
CA GLY A 21 -22.00 42.01 8.51
C GLY A 21 -21.80 43.53 8.50
N THR A 22 -22.90 44.26 8.59
CA THR A 22 -23.00 45.73 8.56
C THR A 22 -22.77 46.38 9.93
N ALA A 23 -22.09 47.54 9.91
CA ALA A 23 -21.91 48.54 10.98
C ALA A 23 -21.08 48.11 12.21
N ALA A 24 -20.10 48.96 12.56
CA ALA A 24 -19.21 48.78 13.72
C ALA A 24 -20.02 48.76 15.03
N ALA A 25 -20.37 47.56 15.49
CA ALA A 25 -20.93 47.35 16.81
C ALA A 25 -19.89 47.77 17.87
N THR A 26 -20.29 48.61 18.81
CA THR A 26 -19.46 48.96 19.97
C THR A 26 -19.05 47.68 20.68
N ILE A 27 -17.74 47.43 20.77
CA ILE A 27 -17.18 46.23 21.41
C ILE A 27 -17.67 46.18 22.85
N CYS A 28 -18.19 45.02 23.27
CA CYS A 28 -18.62 44.79 24.64
C CYS A 28 -17.47 45.11 25.62
N PRO A 29 -17.68 45.88 26.71
CA PRO A 29 -16.62 46.26 27.64
C PRO A 29 -15.82 45.09 28.21
N ILE A 30 -16.45 43.93 28.36
CA ILE A 30 -15.81 42.71 28.85
C ILE A 30 -14.83 42.17 27.80
N GLN A 31 -15.27 42.02 26.55
CA GLN A 31 -14.41 41.58 25.44
C GLN A 31 -13.29 42.60 25.15
N ALA A 32 -13.52 43.89 25.39
CA ALA A 32 -12.50 44.92 25.26
C ALA A 32 -11.31 44.72 26.23
N LYS A 33 -11.54 44.18 27.43
CA LYS A 33 -10.45 43.87 28.38
C LYS A 33 -9.57 42.73 27.90
N HIS A 34 -10.15 41.76 27.20
CA HIS A 34 -9.42 40.61 26.65
C HIS A 34 -8.54 40.99 25.43
N LEU A 35 -8.76 42.15 24.82
CA LEU A 35 -8.00 42.59 23.65
C LEU A 35 -6.53 42.93 23.95
N GLU A 36 -6.17 43.14 25.22
CA GLU A 36 -4.79 43.41 25.64
C GLU A 36 -4.05 42.15 26.13
N GLU A 37 -4.68 40.97 26.02
CA GLU A 37 -4.03 39.68 26.34
C GLU A 37 -2.80 39.47 25.43
N PRO A 38 -1.66 39.02 25.98
CA PRO A 38 -0.43 38.85 25.20
C PRO A 38 -0.44 37.52 24.43
N CYS A 39 -0.62 37.59 23.11
CA CYS A 39 -0.47 36.46 22.19
C CYS A 39 1.01 36.24 21.82
N ILE A 40 1.32 35.04 21.35
CA ILE A 40 2.67 34.67 20.91
C ILE A 40 2.77 34.88 19.40
N GLU A 41 3.54 35.87 18.95
CA GLU A 41 3.92 36.01 17.55
C GLU A 41 4.90 34.89 17.17
N VAL A 42 4.67 34.25 16.03
CA VAL A 42 5.50 33.13 15.55
C VAL A 42 5.82 33.27 14.07
N ASN A 43 6.93 32.68 13.65
CA ASN A 43 7.17 32.45 12.23
C ASN A 43 6.44 31.18 11.73
N GLN A 44 6.54 30.91 10.42
CA GLN A 44 5.92 29.75 9.77
C GLN A 44 6.44 28.38 10.28
N TRP A 45 7.54 28.36 11.02
CA TRP A 45 8.14 27.17 11.62
C TRP A 45 7.75 27.00 13.09
N ASP A 46 6.85 27.85 13.60
CA ASP A 46 6.37 27.85 14.98
C ASP A 46 7.43 28.30 16.00
N GLU A 47 8.39 29.10 15.56
CA GLU A 47 9.40 29.70 16.45
C GLU A 47 8.87 31.04 16.98
N PRO A 48 8.83 31.24 18.33
CA PRO A 48 8.38 32.49 18.93
C PRO A 48 9.28 33.67 18.51
N ILE A 49 8.65 34.73 18.00
CA ILE A 49 9.32 36.00 17.64
C ILE A 49 9.18 37.00 18.80
N GLY A 50 8.02 37.08 19.43
CA GLY A 50 7.74 38.03 20.49
C GLY A 50 6.31 37.98 21.01
N SER A 51 5.99 38.96 21.87
CA SER A 51 4.65 39.17 22.40
C SER A 51 3.92 40.22 21.58
N VAL A 52 2.68 39.93 21.20
CA VAL A 52 1.80 40.85 20.47
C VAL A 52 0.44 40.87 21.16
N SER A 53 -0.23 42.03 21.26
CA SER A 53 -1.56 42.07 21.87
C SER A 53 -2.58 41.35 20.98
N LYS A 54 -3.59 40.76 21.59
CA LYS A 54 -4.72 40.15 20.88
C LYS A 54 -5.36 41.11 19.89
N ARG A 55 -5.53 42.39 20.26
CA ARG A 55 -6.01 43.44 19.35
C ARG A 55 -5.17 43.53 18.10
N GLU A 56 -3.86 43.60 18.26
CA GLU A 56 -2.94 43.84 17.16
C GLU A 56 -2.86 42.63 16.23
N CYS A 57 -2.80 41.41 16.77
CA CYS A 57 -2.74 40.20 15.93
C CYS A 57 -4.04 39.88 15.19
N HIS A 58 -5.17 40.44 15.63
CA HIS A 58 -6.46 40.31 14.93
C HIS A 58 -6.84 41.52 14.07
N THR A 59 -6.02 42.58 14.02
CA THR A 59 -6.24 43.76 13.14
C THR A 59 -5.13 43.93 12.10
N LYS A 60 -3.99 43.28 12.30
CA LYS A 60 -2.87 43.22 11.37
C LYS A 60 -2.63 41.76 10.95
N PRO A 61 -2.02 41.50 9.78
CA PRO A 61 -1.77 40.14 9.31
C PRO A 61 -0.57 39.47 10.01
N ILE A 62 -0.49 39.56 11.34
CA ILE A 62 0.60 39.00 12.15
C ILE A 62 0.29 37.52 12.42
N LEU A 63 1.25 36.65 12.08
CA LEU A 63 1.12 35.23 12.37
C LEU A 63 1.35 34.99 13.87
N HIS A 64 0.37 34.41 14.53
CA HIS A 64 0.43 34.13 15.96
C HIS A 64 -0.03 32.72 16.28
N ARG A 65 0.44 32.16 17.39
CA ARG A 65 0.08 30.80 17.80
C ARG A 65 -1.36 30.75 18.33
N ALA A 66 -2.09 29.72 17.97
CA ALA A 66 -3.44 29.45 18.42
C ALA A 66 -3.67 27.95 18.65
N PHE A 67 -4.85 27.59 19.14
CA PHE A 67 -5.30 26.21 19.22
C PHE A 67 -6.79 26.07 18.96
N SER A 68 -7.15 24.89 18.47
CA SER A 68 -8.51 24.42 18.22
C SER A 68 -8.73 23.07 18.89
N VAL A 69 -9.55 23.03 19.93
CA VAL A 69 -9.92 21.81 20.65
C VAL A 69 -11.13 21.13 19.99
N PHE A 70 -11.04 19.81 19.84
CA PHE A 70 -12.09 18.88 19.43
C PHE A 70 -12.30 17.86 20.55
N LEU A 71 -13.35 18.07 21.34
CA LEU A 71 -13.68 17.23 22.47
C LEU A 71 -14.81 16.27 22.09
N PHE A 72 -14.55 14.98 22.31
CA PHE A 72 -15.48 13.90 22.03
C PHE A 72 -15.96 13.27 23.34
N ASP A 73 -17.27 13.08 23.47
CA ASP A 73 -17.84 12.36 24.61
C ASP A 73 -17.57 10.86 24.53
N THR A 74 -18.02 10.11 25.53
CA THR A 74 -17.93 8.64 25.58
C THR A 74 -18.75 7.92 24.49
N SER A 75 -19.68 8.63 23.84
CA SER A 75 -20.47 8.13 22.70
C SER A 75 -19.86 8.54 21.34
N ASN A 76 -18.65 9.11 21.34
CA ASN A 76 -17.98 9.74 20.20
C ASN A 76 -18.77 10.90 19.56
N SER A 77 -19.63 11.61 20.28
CA SER A 77 -20.23 12.86 19.81
C SER A 77 -19.25 14.01 20.01
N LEU A 78 -19.09 14.87 19.00
CA LEU A 78 -18.28 16.08 19.07
C LEU A 78 -19.06 17.19 19.78
N VAL A 79 -18.42 17.88 20.73
CA VAL A 79 -18.96 19.09 21.34
C VAL A 79 -18.70 20.29 20.43
N LEU A 80 -19.76 20.90 19.93
CA LEU A 80 -19.74 22.18 19.22
C LEU A 80 -20.20 23.30 20.13
N GLN A 81 -19.66 24.49 19.91
CA GLN A 81 -20.16 25.72 20.51
C GLN A 81 -20.63 26.70 19.43
N LYS A 82 -21.68 27.46 19.75
CA LYS A 82 -22.07 28.66 19.04
C LYS A 82 -21.48 29.85 19.79
N ARG A 83 -20.60 30.59 19.11
CA ARG A 83 -19.93 31.77 19.68
C ARG A 83 -20.96 32.80 20.12
N SER A 84 -20.72 33.46 21.26
CA SER A 84 -21.62 34.52 21.72
C SER A 84 -21.71 35.68 20.73
N GLN A 85 -22.83 36.41 20.75
CA GLN A 85 -22.98 37.63 19.95
C GLN A 85 -22.02 38.76 20.37
N THR A 86 -21.45 38.68 21.57
CA THR A 86 -20.55 39.70 22.11
C THR A 86 -19.10 39.51 21.65
N LYS A 87 -18.75 38.36 21.05
CA LYS A 87 -17.40 38.10 20.50
C LYS A 87 -17.01 39.15 19.46
N VAL A 88 -15.76 39.57 19.51
CA VAL A 88 -15.19 40.54 18.56
C VAL A 88 -15.07 39.93 17.16
N THR A 89 -14.48 38.75 17.05
CA THR A 89 -14.34 38.02 15.77
C THR A 89 -15.43 36.96 15.65
N PHE A 90 -16.05 36.87 14.48
CA PHE A 90 -17.06 35.85 14.14
C PHE A 90 -18.14 35.64 15.23
N PRO A 91 -18.91 36.67 15.62
CA PRO A 91 -20.01 36.49 16.57
C PRO A 91 -21.11 35.59 16.01
N GLY A 92 -21.72 34.76 16.87
CA GLY A 92 -22.90 33.97 16.50
C GLY A 92 -22.69 32.75 15.60
N VAL A 93 -21.46 32.46 15.15
CA VAL A 93 -21.18 31.30 14.28
C VAL A 93 -20.92 30.03 15.11
N TRP A 94 -21.25 28.88 14.53
CA TRP A 94 -20.91 27.56 15.07
C TRP A 94 -19.44 27.21 14.81
N THR A 95 -18.80 26.58 15.79
CA THR A 95 -17.39 26.18 15.69
C THR A 95 -17.12 24.92 16.53
N ASN A 96 -15.92 24.34 16.39
CA ASN A 96 -15.43 23.28 17.28
C ASN A 96 -15.39 23.72 18.75
N THR A 97 -15.14 22.76 19.65
CA THR A 97 -15.34 22.87 21.09
C THR A 97 -14.80 24.16 21.71
N CYS A 98 -13.53 24.50 21.50
CA CYS A 98 -12.93 25.71 22.07
C CYS A 98 -11.75 26.15 21.21
N CYS A 99 -11.63 27.45 20.94
CA CYS A 99 -10.54 28.02 20.15
C CYS A 99 -10.00 29.25 20.85
N SER A 100 -8.68 29.35 21.03
CA SER A 100 -8.06 30.52 21.64
C SER A 100 -6.54 30.51 21.45
N HIS A 101 -5.84 31.28 22.28
CA HIS A 101 -4.43 31.60 22.15
C HIS A 101 -3.69 31.19 23.42
N PRO A 102 -2.53 30.52 23.30
CA PRO A 102 -1.57 30.48 24.39
C PRO A 102 -0.99 31.87 24.62
N HIS A 103 -0.84 32.24 25.90
CA HIS A 103 -0.27 33.52 26.27
C HIS A 103 1.26 33.52 26.17
N PHE A 104 1.85 34.67 25.86
CA PHE A 104 3.30 34.90 25.95
C PHE A 104 3.72 35.05 27.42
N LEU A 105 3.63 33.95 28.16
CA LEU A 105 4.00 33.80 29.58
C LEU A 105 4.78 32.50 29.76
N ASP A 106 5.63 32.41 30.79
CA ASP A 106 6.53 31.28 31.03
C ASP A 106 5.84 29.91 31.03
N GLU A 107 4.57 29.87 31.45
CA GLU A 107 3.77 28.65 31.46
C GLU A 107 3.19 28.28 30.09
N GLU A 108 2.88 29.21 29.19
CA GLU A 108 2.12 28.90 27.97
C GLU A 108 2.91 29.09 26.67
N TRP A 109 4.07 29.75 26.73
CA TRP A 109 4.85 30.05 25.53
C TRP A 109 5.48 28.83 24.85
N SER A 110 5.62 27.71 25.58
CA SER A 110 6.37 26.53 25.16
C SER A 110 5.57 25.57 24.27
N GLY A 111 5.53 25.83 22.96
CA GLY A 111 5.06 24.89 21.93
C GLY A 111 3.80 24.08 22.30
N GLU A 112 3.85 22.76 22.12
CA GLU A 112 2.72 21.84 22.38
C GLU A 112 2.25 21.88 23.85
N GLU A 113 3.16 21.76 24.80
CA GLU A 113 2.81 21.66 26.23
C GLU A 113 2.21 22.95 26.78
N GLY A 114 2.73 24.10 26.35
CA GLY A 114 2.17 25.41 26.69
C GLY A 114 0.78 25.61 26.08
N THR A 115 0.60 25.14 24.84
CA THR A 115 -0.69 25.18 24.15
C THR A 115 -1.74 24.30 24.84
N LYS A 116 -1.38 23.10 25.32
CA LYS A 116 -2.31 22.26 26.12
C LYS A 116 -2.72 22.92 27.44
N ARG A 117 -1.80 23.61 28.12
CA ARG A 117 -2.12 24.39 29.34
C ARG A 117 -3.08 25.54 29.04
N ALA A 118 -2.86 26.26 27.95
CA ALA A 118 -3.79 27.28 27.48
C ALA A 118 -5.17 26.71 27.12
N ALA A 119 -5.21 25.56 26.44
CA ALA A 119 -6.44 24.85 26.12
C ALA A 119 -7.21 24.43 27.38
N LYS A 120 -6.53 23.91 28.41
CA LYS A 120 -7.14 23.61 29.71
C LYS A 120 -7.78 24.85 30.33
N ARG A 121 -7.03 25.97 30.40
CA ARG A 121 -7.51 27.25 30.93
C ARG A 121 -8.77 27.72 30.21
N LYS A 122 -8.76 27.67 28.87
CA LYS A 122 -9.85 28.19 28.04
C LYS A 122 -11.07 27.28 27.98
N LEU A 123 -10.90 25.95 28.01
CA LEU A 123 -12.00 25.00 28.21
C LEU A 123 -12.70 25.24 29.55
N ASN A 124 -11.93 25.49 30.62
CA ASN A 124 -12.51 25.79 31.92
C ASN A 124 -13.27 27.12 31.91
N HIS A 125 -12.68 28.15 31.29
CA HIS A 125 -13.27 29.48 31.22
C HIS A 125 -14.53 29.56 30.34
N GLU A 126 -14.52 28.96 29.14
CA GLU A 126 -15.63 29.07 28.17
C GLU A 126 -16.73 28.04 28.43
N LEU A 127 -16.37 26.83 28.85
CA LEU A 127 -17.29 25.70 28.94
C LEU A 127 -17.39 25.09 30.34
N GLY A 128 -16.63 25.60 31.32
CA GLY A 128 -16.61 25.02 32.68
C GLY A 128 -15.99 23.63 32.74
N ILE A 129 -15.20 23.26 31.73
CA ILE A 129 -14.63 21.92 31.55
C ILE A 129 -13.18 21.91 32.04
N ASP A 130 -12.87 21.02 32.98
CA ASP A 130 -11.49 20.76 33.41
C ASP A 130 -10.97 19.47 32.77
N VAL A 131 -9.87 19.55 32.03
CA VAL A 131 -9.22 18.41 31.34
C VAL A 131 -7.74 18.40 31.68
N ASP A 132 -7.23 17.22 32.04
CA ASP A 132 -5.81 17.02 32.22
C ASP A 132 -5.06 17.15 30.87
N PRO A 133 -3.98 17.97 30.78
CA PRO A 133 -3.19 18.11 29.55
C PRO A 133 -2.67 16.78 28.98
N GLY A 134 -2.45 15.76 29.81
CA GLY A 134 -2.06 14.42 29.39
C GLY A 134 -3.12 13.67 28.59
N HIS A 135 -4.39 14.08 28.68
CA HIS A 135 -5.50 13.56 27.87
C HIS A 135 -5.73 14.36 26.58
N MET A 136 -4.93 15.40 26.33
CA MET A 136 -5.00 16.22 25.12
C MET A 136 -4.01 15.69 24.08
N HIS A 137 -4.51 15.27 22.92
CA HIS A 137 -3.71 14.75 21.82
C HIS A 137 -3.57 15.79 20.71
N VAL A 138 -2.37 16.30 20.50
CA VAL A 138 -2.09 17.19 19.35
C VAL A 138 -2.04 16.36 18.08
N MET A 139 -2.97 16.63 17.16
CA MET A 139 -3.10 15.92 15.89
C MET A 139 -2.24 16.55 14.79
N GLY A 140 -1.89 17.82 14.92
CA GLY A 140 -1.09 18.56 13.96
C GLY A 140 -1.18 20.08 14.16
N ARG A 141 -0.46 20.82 13.32
CA ARG A 141 -0.44 22.30 13.29
C ARG A 141 -0.82 22.78 11.90
N TYR A 142 -1.62 23.83 11.82
CA TYR A 142 -2.21 24.33 10.57
C TYR A 142 -2.08 25.85 10.51
N ILE A 143 -1.54 26.36 9.41
CA ILE A 143 -1.51 27.80 9.18
C ILE A 143 -2.72 28.18 8.34
N TYR A 144 -3.52 29.13 8.82
CA TYR A 144 -4.67 29.64 8.07
C TYR A 144 -4.83 31.15 8.26
N LYS A 145 -5.61 31.76 7.36
CA LYS A 145 -5.98 33.17 7.41
C LYS A 145 -7.45 33.35 7.06
N ALA A 146 -8.18 34.12 7.85
CA ALA A 146 -9.60 34.38 7.62
C ALA A 146 -9.98 35.81 8.05
N ALA A 147 -10.75 36.53 7.25
CA ALA A 147 -11.28 37.84 7.63
C ALA A 147 -12.64 37.66 8.30
N SER A 148 -12.85 38.28 9.47
CA SER A 148 -14.16 38.39 10.10
C SER A 148 -14.96 39.52 9.45
N ASP A 149 -14.34 40.68 9.31
CA ASP A 149 -14.87 41.85 8.60
C ASP A 149 -13.71 42.66 7.96
N ASP A 150 -13.91 43.95 7.71
CA ASP A 150 -12.90 44.83 7.10
C ASP A 150 -11.78 45.25 8.07
N VAL A 151 -11.96 45.05 9.38
CA VAL A 151 -11.04 45.44 10.46
C VAL A 151 -10.43 44.22 11.12
N TRP A 152 -11.24 43.20 11.39
CA TRP A 152 -10.90 42.04 12.18
C TRP A 152 -10.61 40.81 11.33
N MET A 153 -9.55 40.09 11.66
CA MET A 153 -9.11 38.89 10.98
C MET A 153 -8.38 37.92 11.91
N GLU A 154 -8.16 36.70 11.42
CA GLU A 154 -7.35 35.65 12.02
C GLU A 154 -6.18 35.35 11.08
N HIS A 155 -4.98 35.21 11.62
CA HIS A 155 -3.80 34.69 10.92
C HIS A 155 -2.99 33.85 11.90
N GLU A 156 -3.29 32.56 11.92
CA GLU A 156 -2.92 31.71 13.03
C GLU A 156 -2.09 30.52 12.57
N LEU A 157 -1.12 30.14 13.43
CA LEU A 157 -0.56 28.80 13.47
C LEU A 157 -1.31 28.02 14.54
N ASP A 158 -2.29 27.23 14.11
CA ASP A 158 -3.30 26.61 14.94
C ASP A 158 -2.96 25.14 15.24
N TYR A 159 -2.85 24.81 16.53
CA TYR A 159 -2.75 23.46 17.04
C TYR A 159 -4.12 22.78 17.11
N ALA A 160 -4.32 21.73 16.31
CA ALA A 160 -5.51 20.90 16.43
C ALA A 160 -5.35 19.89 17.58
N ILE A 161 -6.16 20.03 18.62
CA ILE A 161 -6.10 19.23 19.84
C ILE A 161 -7.35 18.38 19.95
N CYS A 162 -7.19 17.06 19.96
CA CYS A 162 -8.27 16.10 20.13
C CYS A 162 -8.30 15.60 21.59
N VAL A 163 -9.49 15.61 22.22
CA VAL A 163 -9.71 15.11 23.59
C VAL A 163 -10.81 14.03 23.55
N PRO A 164 -10.47 12.74 23.69
CA PRO A 164 -11.46 11.66 23.65
C PRO A 164 -12.10 11.39 25.02
N ASN A 165 -13.25 10.70 25.01
CA ASN A 165 -13.89 10.12 26.20
C ASN A 165 -14.20 11.11 27.33
N PHE A 166 -14.58 12.32 26.97
CA PHE A 166 -15.04 13.29 27.95
C PHE A 166 -16.39 12.90 28.54
N ALA A 167 -16.55 13.05 29.86
CA ALA A 167 -17.76 12.65 30.58
C ALA A 167 -18.24 13.69 31.61
N SER A 168 -17.70 14.91 31.62
CA SER A 168 -18.06 15.92 32.62
C SER A 168 -19.22 16.81 32.17
N THR A 169 -19.85 17.49 33.12
CA THR A 169 -20.92 18.45 32.82
C THR A 169 -20.35 19.71 32.17
N ILE A 170 -21.00 20.16 31.09
CA ILE A 170 -20.66 21.42 30.40
C ILE A 170 -21.44 22.56 31.07
N LYS A 171 -20.73 23.63 31.46
CA LYS A 171 -21.27 24.85 32.06
C LYS A 171 -20.80 26.05 31.24
N PRO A 172 -21.47 26.37 30.12
CA PRO A 172 -21.02 27.42 29.22
C PRO A 172 -21.06 28.79 29.90
N ASN A 173 -20.03 29.59 29.69
CA ASN A 173 -20.02 30.99 30.06
C ASN A 173 -20.83 31.79 29.02
N PRO A 174 -21.97 32.41 29.37
CA PRO A 174 -22.83 33.13 28.42
C PRO A 174 -22.14 34.34 27.77
N GLU A 175 -21.03 34.82 28.33
CA GLU A 175 -20.24 35.89 27.72
C GLU A 175 -19.44 35.41 26.51
N GLU A 176 -19.18 34.11 26.41
CA GLU A 176 -18.33 33.48 25.40
C GLU A 176 -19.12 32.56 24.46
N VAL A 177 -20.17 31.90 24.98
CA VAL A 177 -20.90 30.83 24.30
C VAL A 177 -22.41 31.03 24.42
N ASP A 178 -23.10 31.14 23.28
CA ASP A 178 -24.57 31.25 23.22
C ASP A 178 -25.25 29.87 23.36
N GLU A 179 -24.67 28.84 22.75
CA GLU A 179 -25.28 27.51 22.66
C GLU A 179 -24.21 26.43 22.55
N VAL A 180 -24.47 25.23 23.09
CA VAL A 180 -23.62 24.05 22.97
C VAL A 180 -24.43 22.89 22.40
N ARG A 181 -23.84 22.12 21.47
CA ARG A 181 -24.45 20.89 20.94
C ARG A 181 -23.46 19.74 20.94
N LEU A 182 -23.94 18.56 21.33
CA LEU A 182 -23.24 17.30 21.08
C LEU A 182 -23.77 16.72 19.78
N VAL A 183 -22.88 16.49 18.82
CA VAL A 183 -23.25 16.03 17.49
C VAL A 183 -22.47 14.78 17.12
N THR A 184 -23.19 13.77 16.66
CA THR A 184 -22.57 12.62 15.98
C THR A 184 -22.02 13.05 14.62
N GLN A 185 -21.15 12.24 14.02
CA GLN A 185 -20.63 12.50 12.68
C GLN A 185 -21.76 12.73 11.64
N GLN A 186 -22.83 11.92 11.70
CA GLN A 186 -23.94 12.04 10.76
C GLN A 186 -24.73 13.34 10.96
N GLN A 187 -24.95 13.76 12.20
CA GLN A 187 -25.59 15.04 12.50
C GLN A 187 -24.72 16.22 12.07
N LEU A 188 -23.40 16.12 12.26
CA LEU A 188 -22.47 17.14 11.78
C LEU A 188 -22.51 17.27 10.25
N GLU A 189 -22.52 16.14 9.53
CA GLU A 189 -22.67 16.10 8.07
C GLU A 189 -23.99 16.75 7.62
N HIS A 190 -25.09 16.51 8.34
CA HIS A 190 -26.37 17.16 8.08
C HIS A 190 -26.32 18.68 8.32
N MET A 191 -25.73 19.11 9.44
CA MET A 191 -25.60 20.53 9.76
C MET A 191 -24.76 21.29 8.72
N PHE A 192 -23.70 20.68 8.19
CA PHE A 192 -22.91 21.27 7.09
C PHE A 192 -23.65 21.29 5.75
N ALA A 193 -24.62 20.40 5.53
CA ALA A 193 -25.46 20.39 4.34
C ALA A 193 -26.60 21.43 4.41
N GLU A 194 -27.05 21.78 5.61
CA GLU A 194 -28.04 22.81 5.85
C GLU A 194 -27.45 24.22 5.77
N GLN A 195 -28.00 25.07 4.89
CA GLN A 195 -27.55 26.46 4.73
C GLN A 195 -27.90 27.38 5.92
N SER A 196 -28.74 26.91 6.85
CA SER A 196 -29.16 27.64 8.05
C SER A 196 -28.02 27.83 9.07
N PHE A 197 -27.04 26.92 9.07
CA PHE A 197 -25.90 26.97 9.99
C PHE A 197 -24.73 27.73 9.35
N GLN A 198 -24.26 28.76 10.06
CA GLN A 198 -23.01 29.43 9.73
C GLN A 198 -21.90 28.85 10.60
N PHE A 199 -20.83 28.39 9.96
CA PHE A 199 -19.66 27.85 10.64
C PHE A 199 -18.47 28.79 10.52
N SER A 200 -17.59 28.73 11.51
CA SER A 200 -16.30 29.42 11.42
C SER A 200 -15.47 28.90 10.24
N PRO A 201 -14.64 29.75 9.61
CA PRO A 201 -13.81 29.34 8.48
C PRO A 201 -12.85 28.21 8.83
N TRP A 202 -12.20 28.26 10.01
CA TRP A 202 -11.28 27.22 10.46
C TRP A 202 -11.99 25.89 10.70
N PHE A 203 -13.18 25.88 11.32
CA PHE A 203 -13.91 24.64 11.53
C PHE A 203 -14.33 23.99 10.20
N THR A 204 -14.71 24.81 9.22
CA THR A 204 -14.97 24.33 7.85
C THR A 204 -13.71 23.72 7.21
N LEU A 205 -12.53 24.31 7.43
CA LEU A 205 -11.25 23.76 6.96
C LEU A 205 -10.95 22.42 7.64
N PHE A 206 -11.12 22.32 8.96
CA PHE A 206 -10.92 21.08 9.71
C PHE A 206 -11.84 19.97 9.24
N TYR A 207 -13.13 20.27 9.06
CA TYR A 207 -14.13 19.34 8.56
C TYR A 207 -13.80 18.83 7.14
N LYS A 208 -13.52 19.74 6.19
CA LYS A 208 -13.20 19.37 4.79
C LYS A 208 -11.95 18.51 4.68
N ASN A 209 -10.95 18.78 5.51
CA ASN A 209 -9.70 18.02 5.53
C ASN A 209 -9.77 16.76 6.43
N ARG A 210 -10.95 16.44 7.00
CA ARG A 210 -11.16 15.28 7.89
C ARG A 210 -10.18 15.27 9.09
N ILE A 211 -9.79 16.44 9.56
CA ILE A 211 -8.91 16.58 10.73
C ILE A 211 -9.73 16.27 11.97
N CYS A 212 -9.18 15.44 12.87
CA CYS A 212 -9.94 14.89 14.01
C CYS A 212 -11.22 14.13 13.56
N ALA A 213 -11.21 13.50 12.36
CA ALA A 213 -12.34 12.68 11.92
C ALA A 213 -12.52 11.44 12.81
N MET A 214 -13.79 11.11 13.07
CA MET A 214 -14.18 9.92 13.81
C MET A 214 -13.91 8.67 12.97
N HIS A 215 -12.79 7.99 13.23
CA HIS A 215 -12.53 6.69 12.63
C HIS A 215 -13.01 5.58 13.55
N SER A 216 -14.01 4.83 13.09
CA SER A 216 -14.41 3.60 13.78
C SER A 216 -13.27 2.57 13.74
N PHE A 217 -13.26 1.64 14.71
CA PHE A 217 -12.36 0.49 14.70
C PHE A 217 -12.38 -0.23 13.33
N TRP A 218 -13.57 -0.40 12.74
CA TRP A 218 -13.76 -1.01 11.43
C TRP A 218 -13.10 -0.23 10.30
N SER A 219 -13.17 1.11 10.30
CA SER A 219 -12.49 1.94 9.31
C SER A 219 -10.97 1.76 9.38
N ARG A 220 -10.41 1.71 10.59
CA ARG A 220 -8.96 1.48 10.81
C ARG A 220 -8.55 0.07 10.40
N ALA A 221 -9.33 -0.94 10.80
CA ALA A 221 -9.08 -2.34 10.43
C ALA A 221 -9.14 -2.54 8.91
N ASN A 222 -10.13 -1.95 8.25
CA ASN A 222 -10.26 -1.98 6.79
C ASN A 222 -9.05 -1.32 6.10
N THR A 223 -8.56 -0.21 6.65
CA THR A 223 -7.38 0.49 6.11
C THR A 223 -6.12 -0.38 6.21
N ILE A 224 -5.90 -1.04 7.36
CA ILE A 224 -4.78 -1.97 7.56
C ILE A 224 -4.89 -3.16 6.60
N PHE A 225 -6.09 -3.74 6.50
CA PHE A 225 -6.35 -4.88 5.62
C PHE A 225 -6.10 -4.53 4.15
N ALA A 226 -6.69 -3.44 3.65
CA ALA A 226 -6.53 -2.98 2.27
C ALA A 226 -5.07 -2.66 1.94
N PHE A 227 -4.36 -1.99 2.85
CA PHE A 227 -2.94 -1.71 2.68
C PHE A 227 -2.11 -2.99 2.62
N THR A 228 -2.35 -3.93 3.54
CA THR A 228 -1.65 -5.23 3.58
C THR A 228 -1.88 -6.01 2.30
N LEU A 229 -3.12 -6.06 1.81
CA LEU A 229 -3.48 -6.74 0.57
C LEU A 229 -2.80 -6.10 -0.64
N THR A 230 -2.73 -4.77 -0.68
CA THR A 230 -2.07 -4.02 -1.76
C THR A 230 -0.56 -4.32 -1.78
N VAL A 231 0.10 -4.30 -0.62
CA VAL A 231 1.53 -4.62 -0.50
C VAL A 231 1.78 -6.07 -0.92
N LEU A 232 0.97 -7.02 -0.45
CA LEU A 232 1.12 -8.43 -0.81
C LEU A 232 0.93 -8.65 -2.31
N SER A 233 -0.06 -8.01 -2.92
CA SER A 233 -0.28 -8.06 -4.37
C SER A 233 0.88 -7.47 -5.17
N ALA A 234 1.49 -6.38 -4.70
CA ALA A 234 2.67 -5.82 -5.34
C ALA A 234 3.88 -6.77 -5.24
N VAL A 235 4.09 -7.40 -4.07
CA VAL A 235 5.17 -8.36 -3.86
C VAL A 235 5.00 -9.61 -4.72
N THR A 236 3.78 -10.16 -4.81
CA THR A 236 3.51 -11.33 -5.66
C THR A 236 3.68 -11.01 -7.15
N LEU A 237 3.26 -9.81 -7.59
CA LEU A 237 3.50 -9.34 -8.95
C LEU A 237 4.99 -9.21 -9.26
N MET A 238 5.77 -8.59 -8.36
CA MET A 238 7.22 -8.47 -8.53
C MET A 238 7.89 -9.86 -8.59
N ALA A 239 7.51 -10.78 -7.72
CA ALA A 239 8.03 -12.15 -7.74
C ALA A 239 7.72 -12.86 -9.07
N PHE A 240 6.50 -12.67 -9.61
CA PHE A 240 6.08 -13.19 -10.90
C PHE A 240 6.89 -12.60 -12.05
N VAL A 241 7.06 -11.27 -12.09
CA VAL A 241 7.86 -10.58 -13.12
C VAL A 241 9.29 -11.08 -13.12
N THR A 242 9.93 -11.19 -11.95
CA THR A 242 11.30 -11.73 -11.85
C THR A 242 11.41 -13.17 -12.37
N SER A 243 10.37 -13.99 -12.19
CA SER A 243 10.37 -15.38 -12.69
C SER A 243 10.36 -15.48 -14.23
N MET A 244 9.88 -14.44 -14.94
CA MET A 244 9.87 -14.43 -16.41
C MET A 244 11.27 -14.27 -17.01
N PHE A 245 12.20 -13.63 -16.28
CA PHE A 245 13.56 -13.37 -16.74
C PHE A 245 14.59 -14.38 -16.23
N ALA A 246 14.17 -15.35 -15.42
CA ALA A 246 15.07 -16.40 -14.92
C ALA A 246 15.55 -17.29 -16.09
N ASN A 247 16.83 -17.64 -16.09
CA ASN A 247 17.36 -18.61 -17.05
C ASN A 247 16.77 -19.99 -16.74
N LYS A 248 16.22 -20.64 -17.77
CA LYS A 248 15.52 -21.92 -17.67
C LYS A 248 16.27 -23.06 -18.38
N THR A 249 17.42 -22.75 -18.97
CA THR A 249 18.26 -23.69 -19.71
C THR A 249 19.47 -24.11 -18.88
N THR A 250 19.92 -25.35 -19.07
CA THR A 250 21.15 -25.86 -18.48
C THR A 250 21.90 -26.69 -19.51
N ASN A 251 23.21 -26.86 -19.29
CA ASN A 251 24.04 -27.73 -20.11
C ASN A 251 23.72 -29.19 -19.80
N VAL A 252 23.65 -30.00 -20.85
CA VAL A 252 23.33 -31.43 -20.73
C VAL A 252 24.40 -32.24 -21.44
N GLU A 253 24.95 -33.23 -20.74
CA GLU A 253 25.86 -34.21 -21.31
C GLU A 253 25.07 -35.50 -21.57
N LEU A 254 25.03 -35.89 -22.84
CA LEU A 254 24.35 -37.09 -23.30
C LEU A 254 25.36 -38.00 -23.99
N ALA A 255 25.31 -39.29 -23.67
CA ALA A 255 26.02 -40.30 -24.43
C ALA A 255 25.12 -41.52 -24.65
N ALA A 256 25.30 -42.17 -25.79
CA ALA A 256 24.59 -43.39 -26.11
C ALA A 256 25.53 -44.42 -26.75
N SER A 257 25.39 -45.68 -26.35
CA SER A 257 26.27 -46.77 -26.77
C SER A 257 25.49 -48.04 -27.12
N ASN A 258 26.14 -48.93 -27.87
CA ASN A 258 25.62 -50.25 -28.24
C ASN A 258 24.20 -50.21 -28.88
N PRO A 259 23.99 -49.45 -29.97
CA PRO A 259 22.71 -49.43 -30.66
C PRO A 259 22.46 -50.78 -31.36
N ARG A 260 21.34 -51.41 -31.03
CA ARG A 260 20.90 -52.68 -31.62
C ARG A 260 19.52 -52.48 -32.25
N VAL A 261 19.34 -52.97 -33.48
CA VAL A 261 18.07 -52.87 -34.21
C VAL A 261 17.56 -54.25 -34.54
N ARG A 262 16.26 -54.46 -34.36
CA ARG A 262 15.55 -55.67 -34.74
C ARG A 262 14.32 -55.30 -35.56
N SER A 263 14.09 -56.02 -36.66
CA SER A 263 12.85 -55.94 -37.41
C SER A 263 11.75 -56.75 -36.72
N MET A 264 10.57 -56.16 -36.57
CA MET A 264 9.36 -56.80 -36.08
C MET A 264 8.25 -56.69 -37.13
N SER A 265 7.37 -57.69 -37.19
CA SER A 265 6.15 -57.61 -37.96
C SER A 265 5.17 -56.67 -37.26
N ASP A 266 4.72 -55.65 -37.98
CA ASP A 266 3.63 -54.79 -37.54
C ASP A 266 2.31 -55.51 -37.83
N TYR A 267 1.52 -55.79 -36.78
CA TYR A 267 0.24 -56.49 -36.92
C TYR A 267 -0.93 -55.55 -37.19
N THR A 268 -0.69 -54.25 -37.21
CA THR A 268 -1.74 -53.23 -37.43
C THR A 268 -1.88 -52.83 -38.91
N ILE A 269 -0.90 -53.17 -39.73
CA ILE A 269 -0.85 -52.88 -41.17
C ILE A 269 -0.60 -54.20 -41.92
N GLU A 270 -1.40 -54.50 -42.95
CA GLU A 270 -1.14 -55.66 -43.83
C GLU A 270 0.28 -55.53 -44.42
N GLU A 271 1.15 -56.50 -44.10
CA GLU A 271 2.57 -56.56 -44.51
C GLU A 271 3.48 -55.43 -43.98
N GLY A 272 3.09 -54.77 -42.87
CA GLY A 272 3.94 -53.77 -42.21
C GLY A 272 5.16 -54.39 -41.50
N LYS A 273 6.33 -53.75 -41.63
CA LYS A 273 7.52 -54.02 -40.80
C LYS A 273 7.84 -52.77 -39.99
N SER A 274 8.20 -52.96 -38.72
CA SER A 274 8.67 -51.90 -37.83
C SER A 274 10.05 -52.22 -37.30
N ASP A 275 10.89 -51.20 -37.14
CA ASP A 275 12.19 -51.33 -36.53
C ASP A 275 12.07 -51.04 -35.02
N LEU A 276 12.53 -51.99 -34.20
CA LEU A 276 12.70 -51.80 -32.78
C LEU A 276 14.19 -51.61 -32.47
N ALA A 277 14.52 -50.46 -31.91
CA ALA A 277 15.85 -50.11 -31.47
C ALA A 277 16.00 -50.22 -29.94
N MET A 278 17.17 -50.69 -29.52
CA MET A 278 17.62 -50.70 -28.13
C MET A 278 19.00 -50.06 -28.04
N VAL A 279 19.20 -49.20 -27.05
CA VAL A 279 20.41 -48.39 -26.89
C VAL A 279 20.71 -48.27 -25.40
N SER A 280 21.97 -48.24 -25.00
CA SER A 280 22.36 -47.92 -23.62
C SER A 280 22.62 -46.42 -23.50
N LEU A 281 21.94 -45.75 -22.58
CA LEU A 281 21.92 -44.29 -22.44
C LEU A 281 22.67 -43.85 -21.17
N ASN A 282 23.42 -42.76 -21.29
CA ASN A 282 24.01 -42.02 -20.18
C ASN A 282 23.47 -40.58 -20.23
N ILE A 283 22.91 -40.10 -19.12
CA ILE A 283 22.31 -38.78 -19.01
C ILE A 283 22.89 -38.06 -17.80
N GLN A 284 23.52 -36.92 -18.04
CA GLN A 284 24.00 -36.03 -17.00
C GLN A 284 23.49 -34.60 -17.20
N ALA A 285 22.82 -34.06 -16.18
CA ALA A 285 22.30 -32.71 -16.19
C ALA A 285 22.16 -32.15 -14.78
N ASP A 286 22.62 -30.91 -14.58
CA ASP A 286 22.37 -30.16 -13.34
C ASP A 286 21.18 -29.22 -13.54
N MET A 287 20.05 -29.54 -12.90
CA MET A 287 18.81 -28.77 -12.98
C MET A 287 18.66 -27.79 -11.82
N ALA A 288 19.64 -27.67 -10.91
CA ALA A 288 19.48 -26.90 -9.69
C ALA A 288 19.19 -25.41 -9.93
N THR A 289 19.80 -24.85 -10.98
CA THR A 289 19.64 -23.45 -11.38
C THR A 289 18.25 -23.12 -11.95
N ILE A 290 17.47 -24.13 -12.35
CA ILE A 290 16.14 -23.97 -12.92
C ILE A 290 15.07 -23.81 -11.81
N PHE A 291 15.31 -24.38 -10.62
CA PHE A 291 14.36 -24.31 -9.50
C PHE A 291 14.35 -22.95 -8.82
N ASN A 292 13.37 -22.11 -9.18
CA ASN A 292 13.04 -20.87 -8.46
C ASN A 292 11.78 -21.03 -7.61
N TRP A 293 11.42 -20.00 -6.81
CA TRP A 293 10.25 -19.98 -5.90
C TRP A 293 8.95 -20.52 -6.54
N ASN A 294 8.74 -20.31 -7.84
CA ASN A 294 7.54 -20.70 -8.55
C ASN A 294 7.64 -22.11 -9.19
N VAL A 295 8.80 -22.74 -9.28
CA VAL A 295 8.93 -24.08 -9.89
C VAL A 295 8.60 -25.17 -8.87
N LYS A 296 7.53 -25.92 -9.11
CA LYS A 296 7.08 -27.03 -8.26
C LYS A 296 7.85 -28.31 -8.58
N GLN A 297 7.91 -28.64 -9.86
CA GLN A 297 8.55 -29.83 -10.39
C GLN A 297 8.92 -29.65 -11.85
N LEU A 298 9.88 -30.45 -12.31
CA LEU A 298 10.26 -30.58 -13.70
C LEU A 298 9.83 -31.97 -14.18
N PHE A 299 9.16 -32.03 -15.32
CA PHE A 299 8.91 -33.28 -16.04
C PHE A 299 9.92 -33.37 -17.17
N ILE A 300 10.93 -34.20 -17.00
CA ILE A 300 12.10 -34.29 -17.88
C ILE A 300 11.96 -35.55 -18.73
N TYR A 301 12.26 -35.44 -20.02
CA TYR A 301 12.14 -36.54 -20.94
C TYR A 301 13.20 -36.46 -22.05
N LEU A 302 13.75 -37.61 -22.41
CA LEU A 302 14.73 -37.76 -23.48
C LEU A 302 13.99 -38.12 -24.77
N VAL A 303 14.24 -37.36 -25.83
CA VAL A 303 13.65 -37.55 -27.15
C VAL A 303 14.73 -37.94 -28.15
N ALA A 304 14.48 -38.97 -28.95
CA ALA A 304 15.21 -39.24 -30.18
C ALA A 304 14.49 -38.56 -31.34
N GLU A 305 15.19 -37.64 -32.01
CA GLU A 305 14.71 -36.90 -33.17
C GLU A 305 15.47 -37.35 -34.42
N TYR A 306 14.72 -37.75 -35.46
CA TYR A 306 15.27 -38.23 -36.72
C TYR A 306 14.30 -38.00 -37.88
N SER A 307 14.81 -38.00 -39.10
CA SER A 307 14.06 -37.73 -40.32
C SER A 307 14.00 -38.96 -41.20
N THR A 308 12.85 -39.23 -41.82
CA THR A 308 12.66 -40.33 -42.76
C THR A 308 12.20 -39.80 -44.11
N MET A 309 12.15 -40.64 -45.14
CA MET A 309 11.65 -40.22 -46.46
C MET A 309 10.18 -39.77 -46.41
N LYS A 310 9.39 -40.30 -45.45
CA LYS A 310 7.97 -39.95 -45.28
C LYS A 310 7.76 -38.73 -44.39
N ASN A 311 8.57 -38.58 -43.33
CA ASN A 311 8.38 -37.56 -42.31
C ASN A 311 9.66 -36.74 -42.10
N VAL A 312 9.52 -35.41 -42.16
CA VAL A 312 10.63 -34.47 -41.96
C VAL A 312 11.16 -34.50 -40.51
N VAL A 313 10.28 -34.72 -39.53
CA VAL A 313 10.64 -34.81 -38.10
C VAL A 313 9.85 -35.95 -37.46
N ASN A 314 10.55 -36.95 -36.93
CA ASN A 314 10.02 -38.00 -36.07
C ASN A 314 10.62 -37.81 -34.69
N GLN A 315 9.79 -37.81 -33.64
CA GLN A 315 10.20 -37.66 -32.25
C GLN A 315 9.68 -38.82 -31.42
N VAL A 316 10.58 -39.59 -30.82
CA VAL A 316 10.23 -40.72 -29.96
C VAL A 316 10.80 -40.46 -28.57
N VAL A 317 9.94 -40.48 -27.55
CA VAL A 317 10.38 -40.36 -26.15
C VAL A 317 10.97 -41.71 -25.73
N LEU A 318 12.22 -41.71 -25.26
CA LEU A 318 12.92 -42.93 -24.83
C LEU A 318 12.91 -43.11 -23.32
N TRP A 319 12.88 -42.02 -22.57
CA TRP A 319 12.99 -42.01 -21.13
C TRP A 319 12.34 -40.76 -20.54
N ASP A 320 11.81 -40.85 -19.32
CA ASP A 320 11.27 -39.73 -18.57
C ASP A 320 11.54 -39.86 -17.06
N ARG A 321 11.60 -38.71 -16.38
CA ARG A 321 11.69 -38.61 -14.93
C ARG A 321 11.04 -37.32 -14.44
N ILE A 322 10.34 -37.41 -13.32
CA ILE A 322 9.86 -36.24 -12.58
C ILE A 322 10.91 -35.90 -11.51
N VAL A 323 11.37 -34.65 -11.50
CA VAL A 323 12.23 -34.11 -10.44
C VAL A 323 11.44 -33.07 -9.69
N LYS A 324 11.19 -33.30 -8.40
CA LYS A 324 10.55 -32.32 -7.52
C LYS A 324 11.62 -31.42 -6.90
N ARG A 325 11.20 -30.26 -6.42
CA ARG A 325 12.07 -29.32 -5.70
C ARG A 325 12.79 -29.94 -4.50
N THR A 326 12.16 -30.88 -3.80
CA THR A 326 12.73 -31.56 -2.62
C THR A 326 13.73 -32.65 -2.96
N ASP A 327 13.79 -33.07 -4.23
CA ASP A 327 14.62 -34.17 -4.66
C ASP A 327 16.04 -33.69 -4.98
N LEU A 328 16.98 -34.62 -5.21
CA LEU A 328 18.26 -34.28 -5.81
C LEU A 328 18.02 -33.74 -7.22
N GLN A 329 18.48 -32.51 -7.46
CA GLN A 329 18.25 -31.76 -8.70
C GLN A 329 19.33 -32.01 -9.76
N VAL A 330 20.35 -32.80 -9.42
CA VAL A 330 21.39 -33.29 -10.34
C VAL A 330 21.01 -34.68 -10.79
N ILE A 331 20.96 -34.88 -12.11
CA ILE A 331 20.65 -36.15 -12.76
C ILE A 331 21.96 -36.77 -13.20
N LEU A 332 22.22 -37.98 -12.73
CA LEU A 332 23.36 -38.81 -13.11
C LEU A 332 22.83 -40.22 -13.33
N GLU A 333 22.56 -40.56 -14.59
CA GLU A 333 22.08 -41.86 -15.00
C GLU A 333 23.13 -42.49 -15.93
N GLU A 334 23.62 -43.68 -15.59
CA GLU A 334 24.64 -44.39 -16.36
C GLU A 334 24.11 -45.75 -16.82
N SER A 335 24.35 -46.07 -18.09
CA SER A 335 24.03 -47.35 -18.73
C SER A 335 22.57 -47.77 -18.57
N ILE A 336 21.64 -46.80 -18.62
CA ILE A 336 20.21 -47.09 -18.52
C ILE A 336 19.66 -47.55 -19.87
N HIS A 337 18.61 -48.38 -19.83
CA HIS A 337 17.86 -48.77 -21.02
C HIS A 337 16.66 -47.82 -21.20
N PRO A 338 16.22 -47.55 -22.44
CA PRO A 338 14.99 -46.83 -22.73
C PRO A 338 13.82 -47.43 -21.96
N LYS A 339 13.07 -46.57 -21.28
CA LYS A 339 11.83 -46.93 -20.58
C LYS A 339 10.70 -47.20 -21.58
N TYR A 340 10.73 -46.50 -22.71
CA TYR A 340 9.81 -46.69 -23.82
C TYR A 340 10.55 -47.25 -25.03
N TYR A 341 9.87 -48.09 -25.79
CA TYR A 341 10.43 -48.71 -26.98
C TYR A 341 10.74 -47.66 -28.04
N PHE A 342 11.96 -47.70 -28.57
CA PHE A 342 12.30 -46.93 -29.76
C PHE A 342 11.77 -47.69 -30.98
N LEU A 343 10.52 -47.42 -31.35
CA LEU A 343 9.84 -48.02 -32.49
C LEU A 343 9.77 -47.02 -33.66
N ASP A 344 10.13 -47.46 -34.86
CA ASP A 344 9.91 -46.76 -36.13
C ASP A 344 8.97 -47.57 -37.03
N ASP A 345 8.05 -46.88 -37.69
CA ASP A 345 7.11 -47.46 -38.65
C ASP A 345 7.81 -47.63 -40.01
N GLY A 346 8.60 -48.70 -40.12
CA GLY A 346 9.32 -49.06 -41.32
C GLY A 346 10.64 -49.78 -41.04
N SER A 347 11.57 -49.65 -41.99
CA SER A 347 12.95 -50.14 -41.88
C SER A 347 13.96 -48.99 -41.93
N ASN A 348 13.56 -47.81 -41.41
CA ASN A 348 14.31 -46.58 -41.61
C ASN A 348 15.43 -46.37 -40.58
N LEU A 349 15.51 -47.20 -39.53
CA LEU A 349 16.55 -47.07 -38.50
C LEU A 349 17.86 -47.74 -38.92
N LEU A 350 17.84 -48.69 -39.86
CA LEU A 350 19.06 -49.32 -40.38
C LEU A 350 19.97 -48.29 -41.08
N SER A 351 21.27 -48.35 -40.75
CA SER A 351 22.30 -47.44 -41.28
C SER A 351 22.02 -45.94 -41.04
N HIS A 352 21.04 -45.58 -40.21
CA HIS A 352 20.67 -44.20 -39.98
C HIS A 352 21.80 -43.45 -39.27
N GLN A 353 22.33 -42.41 -39.92
CA GLN A 353 23.53 -41.70 -39.45
C GLN A 353 23.25 -40.59 -38.44
N ASN A 354 22.03 -40.03 -38.45
CA ASN A 354 21.73 -38.78 -37.78
C ASN A 354 20.52 -38.88 -36.83
N VAL A 355 20.51 -39.83 -35.89
CA VAL A 355 19.49 -39.83 -34.83
C VAL A 355 19.97 -38.95 -33.69
N THR A 356 19.30 -37.83 -33.45
CA THR A 356 19.73 -36.86 -32.44
C THR A 356 18.99 -37.06 -31.14
N LEU A 357 19.72 -37.31 -30.05
CA LEU A 357 19.19 -37.37 -28.71
C LEU A 357 19.16 -35.97 -28.09
N ILE A 358 18.00 -35.58 -27.61
CA ILE A 358 17.72 -34.26 -27.05
C ILE A 358 17.00 -34.43 -25.72
N LEU A 359 17.52 -33.83 -24.65
CA LEU A 359 16.84 -33.77 -23.36
C LEU A 359 15.93 -32.53 -23.31
N LYS A 360 14.64 -32.73 -23.06
CA LYS A 360 13.63 -31.67 -22.93
C LYS A 360 12.95 -31.78 -21.57
N TRP A 361 12.38 -30.69 -21.10
CA TRP A 361 11.58 -30.71 -19.87
C TRP A 361 10.44 -29.71 -19.90
N ASN A 362 9.37 -30.07 -19.20
CA ASN A 362 8.27 -29.17 -18.88
C ASN A 362 8.47 -28.62 -17.48
N ILE A 363 8.49 -27.29 -17.37
CA ILE A 363 8.52 -26.57 -16.09
C ILE A 363 7.08 -26.48 -15.59
N VAL A 364 6.80 -27.14 -14.47
CA VAL A 364 5.50 -27.12 -13.81
C VAL A 364 5.53 -26.07 -12.69
N PRO A 365 4.90 -24.91 -12.87
CA PRO A 365 4.90 -23.89 -11.83
C PRO A 365 3.87 -24.20 -10.73
N ASN A 366 3.99 -23.53 -9.58
CA ASN A 366 2.94 -23.47 -8.56
C ASN A 366 1.73 -22.69 -9.08
N ALA A 367 1.99 -21.60 -9.83
CA ALA A 367 0.97 -20.84 -10.55
C ALA A 367 1.55 -20.27 -11.86
N GLY A 368 0.78 -20.35 -12.94
CA GLY A 368 1.14 -19.79 -14.24
C GLY A 368 1.16 -20.83 -15.37
N ARG A 369 1.90 -20.51 -16.43
CA ARG A 369 1.94 -21.29 -17.68
C ARG A 369 2.93 -22.45 -17.59
N LEU A 370 2.55 -23.59 -18.15
CA LEU A 370 3.45 -24.71 -18.42
C LEU A 370 4.36 -24.36 -19.62
N GLU A 371 5.66 -24.40 -19.40
CA GLU A 371 6.66 -24.06 -20.41
C GLU A 371 7.53 -25.28 -20.71
N THR A 372 7.75 -25.53 -22.01
CA THR A 372 8.64 -26.59 -22.48
C THR A 372 9.97 -25.98 -22.88
N VAL A 373 11.06 -26.52 -22.33
CA VAL A 373 12.42 -26.04 -22.54
C VAL A 373 13.30 -27.21 -22.97
N GLN A 374 14.33 -26.90 -23.76
CA GLN A 374 15.32 -27.86 -24.25
C GLN A 374 16.69 -27.57 -23.64
N GLY A 375 17.43 -28.63 -23.31
CA GLY A 375 18.80 -28.51 -22.82
C GLY A 375 19.82 -28.07 -23.86
N VAL A 376 20.90 -27.46 -23.39
CA VAL A 376 22.04 -27.07 -24.22
C VAL A 376 23.01 -28.25 -24.28
N GLY A 377 22.85 -29.07 -25.30
CA GLY A 377 23.61 -30.30 -25.50
C GLY A 377 22.78 -31.33 -26.26
N GLN A 378 23.40 -31.95 -27.27
CA GLN A 378 22.77 -32.97 -28.11
C GLN A 378 23.79 -34.06 -28.41
N PHE A 379 23.32 -35.29 -28.59
CA PHE A 379 24.18 -36.41 -28.97
C PHE A 379 23.64 -37.08 -30.24
N VAL A 380 24.50 -37.25 -31.24
CA VAL A 380 24.12 -37.91 -32.50
C VAL A 380 24.49 -39.38 -32.43
N LEU A 381 23.48 -40.23 -32.47
CA LEU A 381 23.61 -41.68 -32.49
C LEU A 381 23.54 -42.20 -33.92
N LYS A 382 24.47 -43.12 -34.23
CA LYS A 382 24.52 -43.86 -35.49
C LYS A 382 24.04 -45.28 -35.29
N PHE A 383 23.14 -45.72 -36.15
CA PHE A 383 22.61 -47.08 -36.11
C PHE A 383 23.39 -48.04 -37.01
N PRO A 384 23.45 -49.34 -36.66
CA PRO A 384 24.16 -50.35 -37.43
C PRO A 384 23.47 -50.63 -38.77
N SER A 385 24.22 -51.22 -39.71
CA SER A 385 23.72 -51.58 -41.04
C SER A 385 22.97 -52.91 -41.10
N ASN A 386 23.08 -53.74 -40.06
CA ASN A 386 22.50 -55.07 -40.01
C ASN A 386 21.59 -55.23 -38.78
N TYR A 387 20.51 -56.00 -38.94
CA TYR A 387 19.68 -56.42 -37.81
C TYR A 387 20.40 -57.44 -36.93
N ILE A 388 20.10 -57.41 -35.63
CA ILE A 388 20.55 -58.46 -34.71
C ILE A 388 19.67 -59.72 -34.86
N SER A 389 20.29 -60.89 -34.78
CA SER A 389 19.58 -62.18 -34.69
C SER A 389 19.51 -62.64 -33.22
N GLY A 390 18.38 -62.45 -32.54
CA GLY A 390 18.20 -62.87 -31.15
C GLY A 390 17.15 -62.07 -30.36
N ARG A 391 16.99 -62.38 -29.05
CA ARG A 391 16.29 -61.50 -28.09
C ARG A 391 17.29 -60.42 -27.60
N PHE A 392 16.76 -59.25 -27.23
CA PHE A 392 17.55 -58.12 -26.73
C PHE A 392 18.33 -58.46 -25.46
#